data_AF-A0A367IJH3-F1
#
_entry.id   AF-A0A367IJH3-F1
#
_cell.length_a   1.000
_cell.length_b   1.000
_cell.length_c   1.000
_cell.angle_alpha   90.00
_cell.angle_beta   90.00
_cell.angle_gamma   90.00
#
_symmetry.space_group_name_H-M   'P 1'
#
loop_
_entity.id
_entity.type
_entity.pdbx_description
1 polymer ?
#
loop_
_entity_poly.entity_id
_entity_poly.type
_entity_poly.pdbx_seq_one_letter_code
_entity_poly.pdbx_strand_id
1 'polypeptide(L)'
;RRLEKLVPAVWNLCDANASMFATIAEFNRQKITHHHVPVERVLETDTTESKQVPIPSGGCYYGQLTTLGRYRMNTLGQHLRAFYIDKLKFLPDVYDEETTYLRSSDYPRTQESIQQLVGGGLYPQDKRPMDFTGFQLRVRDPRDDLMFPNPMCYKLRSLSKQFTQKVAELTQEQCKSISDRLRDHVEDVSLTSHPSANGILDTLVAAKVHGYDLPQEIDDQLLHDLEDVVVKEWFYGAMVSADVRRLGLGRLMGVIRDRMVRKQEQREKTKLAVYSGHDTTVGPLLILLNAFDQRWPPFGSAVLFE
;
A
#
# COMPACT_ATOMS: atom_id res chain seq x y z
N ARG A 1 -10.20 -16.49 -9.82
CA ARG A 1 -9.10 -15.51 -9.61
C ARG A 1 -9.29 -14.38 -10.61
N ARG A 2 -8.86 -13.16 -10.30
CA ARG A 2 -9.29 -11.96 -11.05
C ARG A 2 -8.60 -11.92 -12.42
N LEU A 3 -9.40 -11.84 -13.49
CA LEU A 3 -8.95 -11.55 -14.85
C LEU A 3 -7.80 -12.43 -15.39
N GLU A 4 -7.73 -13.71 -15.03
CA GLU A 4 -6.66 -14.61 -15.48
C GLU A 4 -6.63 -14.85 -17.00
N LYS A 5 -7.72 -14.50 -17.70
CA LYS A 5 -7.76 -14.46 -19.18
C LYS A 5 -6.94 -13.30 -19.77
N LEU A 6 -6.72 -12.24 -18.98
CA LEU A 6 -6.02 -11.02 -19.38
C LEU A 6 -4.59 -10.96 -18.84
N VAL A 7 -4.37 -11.45 -17.63
CA VAL A 7 -3.07 -11.36 -16.95
C VAL A 7 -2.67 -12.72 -16.36
N PRO A 8 -1.37 -13.05 -16.29
CA PRO A 8 -0.93 -14.30 -15.70
C PRO A 8 -1.38 -14.44 -14.23
N ALA A 9 -1.66 -15.67 -13.82
CA ALA A 9 -2.03 -15.98 -12.43
C ALA A 9 -0.89 -15.71 -11.42
N VAL A 10 0.36 -15.80 -11.89
CA VAL A 10 1.57 -15.54 -11.10
C VAL A 10 2.37 -14.44 -11.76
N TRP A 11 2.67 -13.39 -10.98
CA TRP A 11 3.43 -12.23 -11.44
C TRP A 11 4.87 -12.37 -10.94
N ASN A 12 5.85 -12.45 -11.84
CA ASN A 12 7.26 -12.56 -11.47
C ASN A 12 7.87 -11.16 -11.35
N LEU A 13 7.39 -10.40 -10.36
CA LEU A 13 7.70 -8.97 -10.17
C LEU A 13 8.20 -8.66 -8.76
N CYS A 14 8.43 -9.68 -7.92
CA CYS A 14 8.75 -9.56 -6.50
C CYS A 14 10.05 -10.27 -6.15
N ASP A 15 11.18 -9.91 -6.79
CA ASP A 15 12.46 -10.62 -6.68
C ASP A 15 12.94 -10.86 -5.24
N ALA A 16 12.69 -9.88 -4.36
CA ALA A 16 13.03 -9.97 -2.94
C ALA A 16 12.34 -11.15 -2.22
N ASN A 17 11.27 -11.71 -2.79
CA ASN A 17 10.60 -12.90 -2.26
C ASN A 17 11.46 -14.17 -2.36
N ALA A 18 12.50 -14.21 -3.19
CA ALA A 18 13.41 -15.36 -3.25
C ALA A 18 14.12 -15.60 -1.90
N SER A 19 14.27 -14.56 -1.08
CA SER A 19 14.78 -14.65 0.28
C SER A 19 13.68 -14.81 1.34
N MET A 20 12.41 -14.74 0.95
CA MET A 20 11.30 -15.01 1.86
C MET A 20 11.27 -16.50 2.17
N PHE A 21 11.26 -16.86 3.46
CA PHE A 21 11.36 -18.24 3.95
C PHE A 21 12.73 -18.91 3.77
N ALA A 22 13.77 -18.15 3.44
CA ALA A 22 15.15 -18.65 3.34
C ALA A 22 15.88 -18.76 4.70
N THR A 23 15.24 -18.34 5.79
CA THR A 23 15.83 -18.39 7.14
C THR A 23 15.64 -19.76 7.77
N ILE A 24 16.74 -20.42 8.13
CA ILE A 24 16.73 -21.63 8.96
C ILE A 24 17.06 -21.25 10.40
N ALA A 25 16.25 -21.74 11.33
CA ALA A 25 16.53 -21.67 12.76
C ALA A 25 17.29 -22.93 13.20
N GLU A 26 18.45 -22.74 13.82
CA GLU A 26 19.21 -23.79 14.48
C GLU A 26 18.92 -23.78 15.96
N PHE A 27 18.58 -24.93 16.51
CA PHE A 27 18.23 -25.08 17.92
C PHE A 27 19.35 -25.79 18.66
N ASN A 28 20.15 -25.02 19.41
CA ASN A 28 21.05 -25.56 20.43
C ASN A 28 20.36 -25.44 21.80
N ARG A 29 20.63 -26.35 22.75
CA ARG A 29 20.00 -26.42 24.08
C ARG A 29 19.99 -25.09 24.87
N GLN A 30 20.83 -24.12 24.48
CA GLN A 30 20.97 -22.82 25.15
C GLN A 30 20.81 -21.60 24.22
N LYS A 31 20.67 -21.80 22.90
CA LYS A 31 20.64 -20.69 21.94
C LYS A 31 19.94 -21.08 20.64
N ILE A 32 19.17 -20.13 20.09
CA ILE A 32 18.65 -20.21 18.72
C ILE A 32 19.52 -19.32 17.84
N THR A 33 20.11 -19.89 16.79
CA THR A 33 20.84 -19.16 15.75
C THR A 33 20.06 -19.17 14.45
N HIS A 34 20.24 -18.15 13.62
CA HIS A 34 19.58 -18.05 12.32
C HIS A 34 20.63 -17.91 11.23
N HIS A 35 20.47 -18.65 10.14
CA HIS A 35 21.28 -18.50 8.95
C HIS A 35 20.38 -18.53 7.70
N HIS A 36 20.88 -17.96 6.61
CA HIS A 36 20.15 -17.87 5.34
C HIS A 36 20.60 -19.01 4.42
N VAL A 37 19.65 -19.77 3.89
CA VAL A 37 19.87 -20.78 2.85
C VAL A 37 19.13 -20.35 1.58
N PRO A 38 19.82 -20.20 0.43
CA PRO A 38 19.15 -19.91 -0.83
C PRO A 38 18.10 -20.98 -1.16
N VAL A 39 16.86 -20.56 -1.39
CA VAL A 39 15.75 -21.44 -1.80
C VAL A 39 15.26 -21.03 -3.18
N GLU A 40 15.26 -21.97 -4.11
CA GLU A 40 14.64 -21.80 -5.43
C GLU A 40 13.23 -22.40 -5.42
N ARG A 41 12.26 -21.65 -5.97
CA ARG A 41 10.88 -22.13 -6.12
C ARG A 41 10.68 -22.68 -7.53
N VAL A 42 10.25 -23.94 -7.63
CA VAL A 42 9.91 -24.60 -8.91
C VAL A 42 8.40 -24.84 -8.98
N LEU A 43 7.81 -24.75 -10.17
CA LEU A 43 6.40 -25.07 -10.39
C LEU A 43 6.27 -26.56 -10.73
N GLU A 44 5.42 -27.26 -9.99
CA GLU A 44 5.02 -28.63 -10.32
C GLU A 44 3.81 -28.59 -11.26
N THR A 45 3.89 -29.32 -12.38
CA THR A 45 2.80 -29.43 -13.37
C THR A 45 2.32 -30.87 -13.48
N ASP A 46 1.01 -31.04 -13.66
CA ASP A 46 0.28 -32.34 -13.70
C ASP A 46 0.54 -33.18 -14.98
N THR A 47 1.71 -33.04 -15.61
CA THR A 47 2.08 -33.83 -16.78
C THR A 47 2.81 -35.10 -16.35
N THR A 48 2.49 -36.23 -16.99
CA THR A 48 3.14 -37.55 -16.81
C THR A 48 4.66 -37.52 -17.03
N GLU A 49 5.17 -36.46 -17.65
CA GLU A 49 6.57 -36.05 -17.60
C GLU A 49 6.72 -34.92 -16.57
N SER A 50 7.37 -35.21 -15.45
CA SER A 50 7.69 -34.26 -14.37
C SER A 50 8.70 -33.19 -14.84
N LYS A 51 8.32 -32.32 -15.78
CA LYS A 51 9.12 -31.17 -16.18
C LYS A 51 8.98 -30.10 -15.10
N GLN A 52 9.98 -30.03 -14.22
CA GLN A 52 10.15 -28.88 -13.34
C GLN A 52 10.43 -27.67 -14.22
N VAL A 53 9.50 -26.71 -14.24
CA VAL A 53 9.74 -25.40 -14.85
C VAL A 53 10.24 -24.49 -13.72
N PRO A 54 11.48 -23.98 -13.79
CA PRO A 54 11.95 -22.97 -12.85
C PRO A 54 10.97 -21.80 -12.88
N ILE A 55 10.41 -21.42 -11.73
CA ILE A 55 9.64 -20.18 -11.67
C ILE A 55 10.67 -19.07 -11.75
N PRO A 56 10.58 -18.15 -12.74
CA PRO A 56 11.46 -16.98 -12.78
C PRO A 56 11.46 -16.34 -11.39
N SER A 57 12.65 -16.00 -10.89
CA SER A 57 12.80 -15.44 -9.54
C SER A 57 11.78 -14.32 -9.30
N GLY A 58 11.16 -14.32 -8.12
CA GLY A 58 10.28 -13.23 -7.73
C GLY A 58 8.78 -13.41 -7.97
N GLY A 59 8.27 -14.65 -7.95
CA GLY A 59 6.82 -14.88 -7.92
C GLY A 59 6.14 -14.13 -6.76
N CYS A 60 5.21 -13.25 -7.09
CA CYS A 60 4.40 -12.48 -6.15
C CYS A 60 3.21 -13.31 -5.62
N TYR A 61 2.93 -13.18 -4.33
CA TYR A 61 1.62 -13.41 -3.75
C TYR A 61 0.74 -12.16 -3.94
N TYR A 62 -0.58 -12.33 -3.87
CA TYR A 62 -1.51 -11.20 -3.97
C TYR A 62 -1.21 -10.13 -2.90
N GLY A 63 -1.16 -8.86 -3.33
CA GLY A 63 -0.99 -7.72 -2.43
C GLY A 63 0.42 -7.55 -1.86
N GLN A 64 1.44 -8.12 -2.50
CA GLN A 64 2.84 -7.87 -2.16
C GLN A 64 3.43 -6.67 -2.89
N LEU A 65 4.50 -6.12 -2.32
CA LEU A 65 5.28 -5.05 -2.94
C LEU A 65 6.16 -5.63 -4.06
N THR A 66 6.11 -5.05 -5.25
CA THR A 66 6.95 -5.44 -6.40
C THR A 66 8.31 -4.76 -6.36
N THR A 67 9.27 -5.22 -7.17
CA THR A 67 10.58 -4.59 -7.36
C THR A 67 10.42 -3.13 -7.80
N LEU A 68 9.48 -2.84 -8.71
CA LEU A 68 9.13 -1.47 -9.11
C LEU A 68 8.62 -0.64 -7.91
N GLY A 69 7.77 -1.22 -7.06
CA GLY A 69 7.31 -0.57 -5.83
C GLY A 69 8.46 -0.24 -4.87
N ARG A 70 9.37 -1.19 -4.64
CA ARG A 70 10.58 -0.98 -3.82
C ARG A 70 11.44 0.16 -4.35
N TYR A 71 11.68 0.16 -5.68
CA TYR A 71 12.42 1.22 -6.35
C TYR A 71 11.78 2.60 -6.13
N ARG A 72 10.47 2.74 -6.37
CA ARG A 72 9.75 4.01 -6.16
C ARG A 72 9.87 4.53 -4.73
N MET A 73 9.71 3.65 -3.75
CA MET A 73 9.83 4.04 -2.34
C MET A 73 11.26 4.43 -1.97
N ASN A 74 12.27 3.72 -2.48
CA ASN A 74 13.67 4.10 -2.34
C ASN A 74 13.95 5.49 -2.92
N THR A 75 13.52 5.74 -4.17
CA THR A 75 13.66 7.05 -4.83
C THR A 75 12.98 8.17 -4.05
N LEU A 76 11.78 7.93 -3.50
CA LEU A 76 11.12 8.89 -2.62
C LEU A 76 12.01 9.21 -1.40
N GLY A 77 12.59 8.20 -0.76
CA GLY A 77 13.55 8.39 0.34
C GLY A 77 14.78 9.21 -0.05
N GLN A 78 15.34 8.98 -1.23
CA GLN A 78 16.46 9.77 -1.77
C GLN A 78 16.07 11.23 -1.99
N HIS A 79 14.87 11.52 -2.48
CA HIS A 79 14.36 12.88 -2.61
C HIS A 79 14.20 13.56 -1.24
N LEU A 80 13.68 12.85 -0.24
CA LEU A 80 13.57 13.39 1.12
C LEU A 80 14.95 13.70 1.72
N ARG A 81 15.95 12.85 1.46
CA ARG A 81 17.35 13.10 1.87
C ARG A 81 17.91 14.36 1.22
N ALA A 82 17.83 14.43 -0.10
CA ALA A 82 18.33 15.58 -0.87
C ALA A 82 17.71 16.90 -0.38
N PHE A 83 16.43 16.88 -0.01
CA PHE A 83 15.74 18.06 0.46
C PHE A 83 15.99 18.37 1.95
N TYR A 84 15.66 17.45 2.87
CA TYR A 84 15.67 17.73 4.31
C TYR A 84 17.05 17.58 4.96
N ILE A 85 17.95 16.78 4.39
CA ILE A 85 19.31 16.60 4.92
C ILE A 85 20.28 17.48 4.14
N ASP A 86 20.34 17.34 2.81
CA ASP A 86 21.40 17.97 2.04
C ASP A 86 21.16 19.47 1.83
N LYS A 87 19.93 19.87 1.47
CA LYS A 87 19.58 21.27 1.21
C LYS A 87 19.23 22.04 2.48
N LEU A 88 18.25 21.56 3.26
CA LEU A 88 17.72 22.30 4.41
C LEU A 88 18.54 22.12 5.70
N LYS A 89 19.40 21.10 5.77
CA LYS A 89 20.12 20.72 7.00
C LYS A 89 19.20 20.54 8.22
N PHE A 90 17.95 20.14 7.99
CA PHE A 90 16.92 20.00 9.02
C PHE A 90 17.07 18.67 9.79
N LEU A 91 17.21 17.58 9.03
CA LEU A 91 17.47 16.23 9.55
C LEU A 91 18.98 15.95 9.65
N PRO A 92 19.41 15.09 10.59
CA PRO A 92 20.81 14.70 10.70
C PRO A 92 21.28 13.90 9.48
N ASP A 93 22.59 13.92 9.20
CA ASP A 93 23.16 13.16 8.07
C ASP A 93 23.10 11.64 8.29
N VAL A 94 23.29 11.23 9.56
CA VAL A 94 23.25 9.85 10.04
C VAL A 94 21.92 9.60 10.77
N TYR A 95 21.35 8.41 10.59
CA TYR A 95 20.11 8.01 11.25
C TYR A 95 20.19 8.19 12.75
N ASP A 96 19.17 8.87 13.29
CA ASP A 96 18.96 9.04 14.72
C ASP A 96 17.54 8.59 15.06
N GLU A 97 17.46 7.57 15.91
CA GLU A 97 16.21 6.98 16.36
C GLU A 97 15.40 7.94 17.25
N GLU A 98 16.05 8.80 18.05
CA GLU A 98 15.34 9.73 18.94
C GLU A 98 14.57 10.81 18.16
N THR A 99 15.05 11.16 16.97
CA THR A 99 14.43 12.17 16.10
C THR A 99 13.58 11.58 14.98
N THR A 100 13.51 10.25 14.84
CA THR A 100 12.79 9.57 13.76
C THR A 100 11.71 8.63 14.30
N TYR A 101 10.45 8.93 13.98
CA TYR A 101 9.30 8.09 14.31
C TYR A 101 8.79 7.34 13.08
N LEU A 102 8.85 6.01 13.09
CA LEU A 102 8.35 5.18 11.99
C LEU A 102 7.13 4.38 12.44
N ARG A 103 6.03 4.47 11.69
CA ARG A 103 4.81 3.68 11.90
C ARG A 103 4.29 3.12 10.59
N SER A 104 3.85 1.87 10.61
CA SER A 104 3.16 1.22 9.49
C SER A 104 1.88 0.55 9.97
N SER A 105 0.91 0.34 9.08
CA SER A 105 -0.09 -0.70 9.29
C SER A 105 0.56 -2.09 9.24
N ASP A 106 -0.12 -3.10 9.77
CA ASP A 106 0.41 -4.47 9.85
C ASP A 106 0.22 -5.26 8.53
N TYR A 107 0.60 -4.65 7.40
CA TYR A 107 0.64 -5.30 6.10
C TYR A 107 2.09 -5.38 5.60
N PRO A 108 2.56 -6.53 5.07
CA PRO A 108 3.93 -6.66 4.58
C PRO A 108 4.31 -5.56 3.57
N ARG A 109 3.40 -5.25 2.61
CA ARG A 109 3.67 -4.21 1.59
C ARG A 109 3.90 -2.80 2.16
N THR A 110 3.25 -2.42 3.26
CA THR A 110 3.45 -1.10 3.87
C THR A 110 4.73 -1.07 4.70
N GLN A 111 5.02 -2.15 5.42
CA GLN A 111 6.26 -2.31 6.18
C GLN A 111 7.48 -2.32 5.26
N GLU A 112 7.43 -3.06 4.15
CA GLU A 112 8.49 -3.04 3.16
C GLU A 112 8.62 -1.66 2.48
N SER A 113 7.51 -0.98 2.20
CA SER A 113 7.53 0.35 1.58
C SER A 113 8.27 1.37 2.44
N ILE A 114 7.99 1.42 3.76
CA ILE A 114 8.69 2.33 4.67
C ILE A 114 10.14 1.92 4.91
N GLN A 115 10.45 0.61 4.92
CA GLN A 115 11.83 0.13 4.99
C GLN A 115 12.64 0.56 3.76
N GLN A 116 12.07 0.47 2.56
CA GLN A 116 12.72 0.93 1.34
C GLN A 116 12.91 2.45 1.32
N LEU A 117 11.91 3.21 1.74
CA LEU A 117 12.00 4.67 1.85
C LEU A 117 13.09 5.08 2.84
N VAL A 118 13.05 4.54 4.05
CA VAL A 118 13.96 4.97 5.12
C VAL A 118 15.33 4.32 4.98
N GLY A 119 15.39 3.00 4.96
CA GLY A 119 16.64 2.25 4.94
C GLY A 119 17.30 2.18 3.57
N GLY A 120 16.52 2.25 2.49
CA GLY A 120 17.05 2.24 1.12
C GLY A 120 17.44 3.64 0.62
N GLY A 121 16.61 4.64 0.87
CA GLY A 121 16.78 5.99 0.32
C GLY A 121 17.28 7.04 1.31
N LEU A 122 16.58 7.23 2.43
CA LEU A 122 16.84 8.34 3.35
C LEU A 122 18.10 8.15 4.21
N TYR A 123 18.29 6.95 4.74
CA TYR A 123 19.41 6.52 5.57
C TYR A 123 19.95 5.15 5.08
N PRO A 124 20.67 5.15 3.94
CA PRO A 124 21.35 3.96 3.42
C PRO A 124 22.41 3.42 4.40
N GLN A 125 22.99 2.26 4.09
CA GLN A 125 23.86 1.52 5.02
C GLN A 125 25.02 2.34 5.60
N ASP A 126 25.63 3.21 4.80
CA ASP A 126 26.73 4.11 5.19
C ASP A 126 26.27 5.32 6.02
N LYS A 127 24.96 5.52 6.16
CA LYS A 127 24.31 6.61 6.90
C LYS A 127 23.61 6.12 8.16
N ARG A 128 24.08 5.00 8.71
CA ARG A 128 23.60 4.40 9.95
C ARG A 128 24.73 4.39 10.99
N PRO A 129 24.41 4.50 12.28
CA PRO A 129 25.43 4.48 13.33
C PRO A 129 26.12 3.10 13.41
N MET A 130 27.32 3.06 13.98
CA MET A 130 28.12 1.82 14.09
C MET A 130 27.42 0.74 14.94
N ASP A 131 26.65 1.15 15.93
CA ASP A 131 25.86 0.30 16.83
C ASP A 131 24.41 0.14 16.35
N PHE A 132 24.15 0.32 15.05
CA PHE A 132 22.81 0.17 14.48
C PHE A 132 22.22 -1.22 14.73
N THR A 133 21.17 -1.28 15.55
CA THR A 133 20.44 -2.50 15.89
C THR A 133 19.21 -2.75 15.01
N GLY A 134 18.81 -1.76 14.20
CA GLY A 134 17.65 -1.84 13.32
C GLY A 134 16.78 -0.58 13.37
N PHE A 135 15.83 -0.49 12.45
CA PHE A 135 14.81 0.55 12.49
C PHE A 135 13.68 0.15 13.43
N GLN A 136 13.31 1.03 14.37
CA GLN A 136 12.14 0.82 15.21
C GLN A 136 10.84 1.11 14.46
N LEU A 137 10.36 0.12 13.71
CA LEU A 137 9.08 0.18 13.02
C LEU A 137 7.94 -0.18 13.98
N ARG A 138 7.04 0.78 14.21
CA ARG A 138 5.87 0.58 15.08
C ARG A 138 4.68 0.11 14.26
N VAL A 139 4.09 -1.00 14.67
CA VAL A 139 2.81 -1.51 14.16
C VAL A 139 1.79 -1.54 15.28
N ARG A 140 0.51 -1.68 14.94
CA ARG A 140 -0.57 -1.91 15.89
C ARG A 140 -1.35 -3.14 15.51
N ASP A 141 -2.02 -3.71 16.49
CA ASP A 141 -3.04 -4.72 16.24
C ASP A 141 -4.07 -4.16 15.22
N PRO A 142 -4.39 -4.89 14.13
CA PRO A 142 -5.33 -4.43 13.12
C PRO A 142 -6.71 -4.05 13.68
N ARG A 143 -7.10 -4.58 14.84
CA ARG A 143 -8.38 -4.26 15.50
C ARG A 143 -8.43 -2.84 16.06
N ASP A 144 -7.27 -2.27 16.40
CA ASP A 144 -7.13 -0.94 17.02
C ASP A 144 -6.35 0.05 16.15
N ASP A 145 -5.98 -0.36 14.93
CA ASP A 145 -5.20 0.49 14.05
C ASP A 145 -6.02 1.69 13.53
N LEU A 146 -5.32 2.80 13.37
CA LEU A 146 -5.83 4.09 12.88
C LEU A 146 -5.35 4.39 11.46
N MET A 147 -4.53 3.50 10.87
CA MET A 147 -3.95 3.71 9.54
C MET A 147 -4.96 3.51 8.40
N PHE A 148 -6.19 3.09 8.66
CA PHE A 148 -7.25 2.95 7.65
C PHE A 148 -8.64 3.07 8.32
N PRO A 149 -9.74 3.26 7.56
CA PRO A 149 -11.09 3.29 8.12
C PRO A 149 -11.42 1.90 8.70
N ASN A 150 -11.23 1.75 10.02
CA ASN A 150 -11.18 0.44 10.64
C ASN A 150 -12.58 -0.22 10.71
N PRO A 151 -12.79 -1.40 10.10
CA PRO A 151 -14.10 -2.06 10.08
C PRO A 151 -14.55 -2.54 11.47
N MET A 152 -13.67 -2.59 12.47
CA MET A 152 -14.03 -2.91 13.86
C MET A 152 -14.88 -1.80 14.52
N CYS A 153 -14.88 -0.59 13.97
CA CYS A 153 -15.82 0.46 14.39
C CYS A 153 -17.24 0.15 13.88
N TYR A 154 -18.11 -0.36 14.76
CA TYR A 154 -19.49 -0.74 14.42
C TYR A 154 -20.29 0.37 13.71
N LYS A 155 -20.19 1.62 14.20
CA LYS A 155 -20.87 2.76 13.59
C LYS A 155 -20.34 3.07 12.19
N LEU A 156 -19.02 3.09 12.02
CA LEU A 156 -18.39 3.31 10.71
C LEU A 156 -18.78 2.21 9.72
N ARG A 157 -18.77 0.95 10.14
CA ARG A 157 -19.22 -0.19 9.32
C ARG A 157 -20.69 -0.09 8.91
N SER A 158 -21.57 0.35 9.82
CA SER A 158 -22.98 0.59 9.49
C SER A 158 -23.15 1.72 8.46
N LEU A 159 -22.42 2.83 8.63
CA LEU A 159 -22.41 3.93 7.67
C LEU A 159 -21.85 3.49 6.31
N SER A 160 -20.75 2.72 6.30
CA SER A 160 -20.15 2.18 5.08
C SER A 160 -21.17 1.38 4.28
N LYS A 161 -21.95 0.49 4.91
CA LYS A 161 -23.01 -0.27 4.22
C LYS A 161 -24.06 0.63 3.58
N GLN A 162 -24.51 1.67 4.29
CA GLN A 162 -25.49 2.63 3.77
C GLN A 162 -24.93 3.40 2.57
N PHE A 163 -23.69 3.86 2.66
CA PHE A 163 -23.05 4.56 1.55
C PHE A 163 -22.74 3.64 0.36
N THR A 164 -22.35 2.39 0.58
CA THR A 164 -22.18 1.41 -0.52
C THR A 164 -23.49 1.22 -1.28
N GLN A 165 -24.62 1.06 -0.59
CA GLN A 165 -25.93 0.97 -1.26
C GLN A 165 -26.24 2.24 -2.05
N LYS A 166 -26.00 3.42 -1.46
CA LYS A 166 -26.24 4.69 -2.14
C LYS A 166 -25.36 4.86 -3.39
N VAL A 167 -24.08 4.48 -3.30
CA VAL A 167 -23.15 4.57 -4.44
C VAL A 167 -23.56 3.59 -5.53
N ALA A 168 -23.98 2.37 -5.18
CA ALA A 168 -24.45 1.40 -6.18
C ALA A 168 -25.60 1.94 -7.04
N GLU A 169 -26.53 2.69 -6.44
CA GLU A 169 -27.59 3.40 -7.18
C GLU A 169 -27.01 4.52 -8.07
N LEU A 170 -26.10 5.34 -7.52
CA LEU A 170 -25.51 6.48 -8.22
C LEU A 170 -24.64 6.07 -9.42
N THR A 171 -24.01 4.90 -9.35
CA THR A 171 -23.08 4.42 -10.39
C THR A 171 -23.69 3.35 -11.27
N GLN A 172 -24.99 3.04 -11.16
CA GLN A 172 -25.62 1.93 -11.86
C GLN A 172 -25.42 2.00 -13.39
N GLU A 173 -25.70 3.15 -14.01
CA GLU A 173 -25.56 3.33 -15.46
C GLU A 173 -24.10 3.33 -15.90
N GLN A 174 -23.19 3.90 -15.10
CA GLN A 174 -21.76 3.87 -15.37
C GLN A 174 -21.22 2.44 -15.33
N CYS A 175 -21.62 1.67 -14.32
CA CYS A 175 -21.30 0.24 -14.19
C CYS A 175 -21.82 -0.59 -15.37
N LYS A 176 -23.05 -0.32 -15.86
CA LYS A 176 -23.57 -0.98 -17.08
C LYS A 176 -22.72 -0.66 -18.30
N SER A 177 -22.41 0.61 -18.52
CA SER A 177 -21.56 1.02 -19.64
C SER A 177 -20.17 0.38 -19.60
N ILE A 178 -19.55 0.29 -18.42
CA ILE A 178 -18.27 -0.40 -18.23
C ILE A 178 -18.43 -1.91 -18.46
N SER A 179 -19.53 -2.52 -17.98
CA SER A 179 -19.82 -3.94 -18.20
C SER A 179 -19.92 -4.28 -19.69
N ASP A 180 -20.61 -3.45 -20.47
CA ASP A 180 -20.74 -3.66 -21.92
C ASP A 180 -19.39 -3.61 -22.63
N ARG A 181 -18.49 -2.72 -22.20
CA ARG A 181 -17.12 -2.61 -22.73
C ARG A 181 -16.23 -3.80 -22.33
N LEU A 182 -16.48 -4.41 -21.17
CA LEU A 182 -15.68 -5.52 -20.63
C LEU A 182 -16.34 -6.89 -20.75
N ARG A 183 -17.45 -7.01 -21.51
CA ARG A 183 -18.27 -8.24 -21.60
C ARG A 183 -17.50 -9.50 -22.01
N ASP A 184 -16.40 -9.36 -22.74
CA ASP A 184 -15.58 -10.48 -23.19
C ASP A 184 -14.61 -10.97 -22.10
N HIS A 185 -14.45 -10.18 -21.03
CA HIS A 185 -13.47 -10.39 -19.95
C HIS A 185 -14.11 -10.63 -18.58
N VAL A 186 -15.29 -10.05 -18.33
CA VAL A 186 -16.07 -10.19 -17.08
C VAL A 186 -17.55 -10.36 -17.37
N GLU A 187 -18.27 -11.03 -16.48
CA GLU A 187 -19.73 -11.23 -16.60
C GLU A 187 -20.49 -9.93 -16.32
N ASP A 188 -20.13 -9.22 -15.26
CA ASP A 188 -20.70 -7.93 -14.88
C ASP A 188 -19.68 -7.07 -14.13
N VAL A 189 -19.91 -5.76 -14.11
CA VAL A 189 -19.18 -4.80 -13.28
C VAL A 189 -20.15 -4.15 -12.32
N SER A 190 -19.93 -4.39 -11.03
CA SER A 190 -20.65 -3.72 -9.95
C SER A 190 -19.80 -3.66 -8.68
N LEU A 191 -20.28 -2.96 -7.64
CA LEU A 191 -19.57 -2.94 -6.35
C LEU A 191 -19.52 -4.32 -5.69
N THR A 192 -20.43 -5.22 -6.08
CA THR A 192 -20.61 -6.56 -5.50
C THR A 192 -20.34 -7.70 -6.48
N SER A 193 -19.96 -7.39 -7.73
CA SER A 193 -19.58 -8.41 -8.73
C SER A 193 -18.33 -9.18 -8.28
N HIS A 194 -18.05 -10.29 -8.95
CA HIS A 194 -16.88 -11.12 -8.66
C HIS A 194 -16.10 -11.42 -9.95
N PRO A 195 -15.07 -10.63 -10.29
CA PRO A 195 -14.43 -9.57 -9.51
C PRO A 195 -15.26 -8.28 -9.36
N SER A 196 -15.13 -7.58 -8.23
CA SER A 196 -15.80 -6.29 -8.00
C SER A 196 -15.17 -5.17 -8.85
N ALA A 197 -15.85 -4.05 -9.03
CA ALA A 197 -15.32 -2.87 -9.73
C ALA A 197 -13.92 -2.46 -9.22
N ASN A 198 -13.73 -2.36 -7.91
CA ASN A 198 -12.41 -2.14 -7.29
C ASN A 198 -11.41 -3.26 -7.64
N GLY A 199 -11.85 -4.52 -7.61
CA GLY A 199 -10.98 -5.64 -7.95
C GLY A 199 -10.53 -5.65 -9.41
N ILE A 200 -11.38 -5.18 -10.33
CA ILE A 200 -11.05 -5.01 -11.75
C ILE A 200 -10.05 -3.86 -11.89
N LEU A 201 -10.33 -2.70 -11.29
CA LEU A 201 -9.45 -1.53 -11.37
C LEU A 201 -8.05 -1.83 -10.85
N ASP A 202 -7.97 -2.39 -9.64
CA ASP A 202 -6.72 -2.75 -8.97
C ASP A 202 -5.87 -3.67 -9.85
N THR A 203 -6.51 -4.67 -10.48
CA THR A 203 -5.83 -5.61 -11.36
C THR A 203 -5.33 -4.94 -12.64
N LEU A 204 -6.18 -4.16 -13.32
CA LEU A 204 -5.84 -3.53 -14.59
C LEU A 204 -4.79 -2.42 -14.44
N VAL A 205 -4.91 -1.58 -13.40
CA VAL A 205 -3.94 -0.52 -13.11
C VAL A 205 -2.59 -1.12 -12.72
N ALA A 206 -2.59 -2.15 -11.86
CA ALA A 206 -1.36 -2.86 -11.53
C ALA A 206 -0.74 -3.49 -12.79
N ALA A 207 -1.53 -4.09 -13.67
CA ALA A 207 -1.03 -4.74 -14.87
C ALA A 207 -0.39 -3.72 -15.82
N LYS A 208 -1.10 -2.62 -16.09
CA LYS A 208 -0.64 -1.53 -16.94
C LYS A 208 0.67 -0.90 -16.44
N VAL A 209 0.76 -0.62 -15.14
CA VAL A 209 1.97 -0.03 -14.53
C VAL A 209 3.18 -0.93 -14.63
N HIS A 210 2.98 -2.26 -14.69
CA HIS A 210 4.06 -3.23 -14.84
C HIS A 210 4.28 -3.65 -16.31
N GLY A 211 3.64 -2.97 -17.27
CA GLY A 211 3.88 -3.17 -18.70
C GLY A 211 3.28 -4.46 -19.26
N TYR A 212 2.25 -5.02 -18.62
CA TYR A 212 1.49 -6.10 -19.25
C TYR A 212 0.69 -5.56 -20.43
N ASP A 213 0.68 -6.33 -21.52
CA ASP A 213 -0.13 -6.03 -22.70
C ASP A 213 -1.60 -6.23 -22.38
N LEU A 214 -2.36 -5.14 -22.40
CA LEU A 214 -3.80 -5.14 -22.23
C LEU A 214 -4.49 -4.97 -23.58
N PRO A 215 -5.66 -5.60 -23.81
CA PRO A 215 -6.45 -5.38 -25.01
C PRO A 215 -6.78 -3.90 -25.25
N GLN A 216 -6.93 -3.52 -26.52
CA GLN A 216 -7.12 -2.11 -26.91
C GLN A 216 -8.39 -1.48 -26.31
N GLU A 217 -9.42 -2.28 -26.06
CA GLU A 217 -10.65 -1.83 -25.40
C GLU A 217 -10.43 -1.38 -23.94
N ILE A 218 -9.33 -1.80 -23.30
CA ILE A 218 -8.88 -1.37 -21.97
C ILE A 218 -8.00 -0.13 -22.11
N ASP A 219 -8.62 0.97 -22.51
CA ASP A 219 -7.98 2.27 -22.69
C ASP A 219 -8.00 3.14 -21.41
N ASP A 220 -7.35 4.30 -21.48
CA ASP A 220 -7.28 5.27 -20.40
C ASP A 220 -8.66 5.76 -19.96
N GLN A 221 -9.61 5.88 -20.88
CA GLN A 221 -10.96 6.31 -20.57
C GLN A 221 -11.71 5.26 -19.77
N LEU A 222 -11.59 3.97 -20.11
CA LEU A 222 -12.18 2.88 -19.32
C LEU A 222 -11.64 2.87 -17.90
N LEU A 223 -10.32 3.01 -17.75
CA LEU A 223 -9.67 3.03 -16.44
C LEU A 223 -10.13 4.24 -15.61
N HIS A 224 -10.32 5.39 -16.24
CA HIS A 224 -10.89 6.57 -15.58
C HIS A 224 -12.36 6.35 -15.17
N ASP A 225 -13.19 5.83 -16.07
CA ASP A 225 -14.60 5.55 -15.75
C ASP A 225 -14.72 4.57 -14.58
N LEU A 226 -13.85 3.55 -14.56
CA LEU A 226 -13.79 2.57 -13.49
C LEU A 226 -13.24 3.18 -12.19
N GLU A 227 -12.20 4.02 -12.27
CA GLU A 227 -11.65 4.77 -11.13
C GLU A 227 -12.72 5.66 -10.50
N ASP A 228 -13.52 6.37 -11.30
CA ASP A 228 -14.61 7.21 -10.81
C ASP A 228 -15.65 6.41 -10.00
N VAL A 229 -15.96 5.19 -10.42
CA VAL A 229 -16.84 4.28 -9.65
C VAL A 229 -16.19 3.89 -8.33
N VAL A 230 -14.91 3.52 -8.36
CA VAL A 230 -14.17 3.03 -7.18
C VAL A 230 -13.89 4.16 -6.18
N VAL A 231 -13.57 5.37 -6.65
CA VAL A 231 -13.45 6.56 -5.79
C VAL A 231 -14.77 6.83 -5.07
N LYS A 232 -15.91 6.73 -5.76
CA LYS A 232 -17.22 6.86 -5.11
C LYS A 232 -17.44 5.72 -4.11
N GLU A 233 -17.15 4.47 -4.48
CA GLU A 233 -17.31 3.29 -3.62
C GLU A 233 -16.60 3.48 -2.27
N TRP A 234 -15.35 3.90 -2.30
CA TRP A 234 -14.50 3.96 -1.11
C TRP A 234 -14.57 5.29 -0.37
N PHE A 235 -14.78 6.40 -1.08
CA PHE A 235 -14.60 7.74 -0.51
C PHE A 235 -15.87 8.60 -0.46
N TYR A 236 -16.97 8.22 -1.12
CA TYR A 236 -18.20 9.03 -1.11
C TYR A 236 -18.69 9.35 0.31
N GLY A 237 -18.73 8.35 1.19
CA GLY A 237 -19.11 8.56 2.59
C GLY A 237 -18.22 9.58 3.30
N ALA A 238 -16.92 9.56 3.06
CA ALA A 238 -15.98 10.53 3.65
C ALA A 238 -16.16 11.93 3.04
N MET A 239 -16.53 12.04 1.77
CA MET A 239 -16.80 13.34 1.11
C MET A 239 -18.05 14.02 1.68
N VAL A 240 -19.11 13.26 1.98
CA VAL A 240 -20.40 13.85 2.38
C VAL A 240 -20.72 13.79 3.88
N SER A 241 -20.04 12.95 4.66
CA SER A 241 -20.36 12.73 6.08
C SER A 241 -19.23 13.11 7.03
N ALA A 242 -19.52 14.06 7.92
CA ALA A 242 -18.62 14.40 9.03
C ALA A 242 -18.39 13.21 9.97
N ASP A 243 -19.39 12.34 10.17
CA ASP A 243 -19.25 11.14 11.01
C ASP A 243 -18.27 10.14 10.39
N VAL A 244 -18.34 9.90 9.07
CA VAL A 244 -17.37 9.02 8.39
C VAL A 244 -15.96 9.60 8.48
N ARG A 245 -15.81 10.91 8.28
CA ARG A 245 -14.53 11.60 8.47
C ARG A 245 -13.97 11.42 9.88
N ARG A 246 -14.80 11.64 10.91
CA ARG A 246 -14.41 11.53 12.32
C ARG A 246 -14.07 10.10 12.73
N LEU A 247 -14.88 9.13 12.31
CA LEU A 247 -14.74 7.72 12.71
C LEU A 247 -13.72 6.95 11.87
N GLY A 248 -13.48 7.37 10.62
CA GLY A 248 -12.42 6.86 9.76
C GLY A 248 -11.06 7.43 10.17
N LEU A 249 -10.56 8.42 9.42
CA LEU A 249 -9.19 8.92 9.58
C LEU A 249 -9.06 10.13 10.53
N GLY A 250 -10.16 10.63 11.09
CA GLY A 250 -10.13 11.76 12.03
C GLY A 250 -9.26 11.50 13.27
N ARG A 251 -9.19 10.25 13.75
CA ARG A 251 -8.30 9.86 14.85
C ARG A 251 -6.83 9.92 14.47
N LEU A 252 -6.46 9.46 13.26
CA LEU A 252 -5.09 9.57 12.78
C LEU A 252 -4.69 11.02 12.58
N MET A 253 -5.56 11.84 11.97
CA MET A 253 -5.32 13.27 11.80
C MET A 253 -5.15 13.97 13.15
N GLY A 254 -5.93 13.58 14.17
CA GLY A 254 -5.72 14.03 15.55
C GLY A 254 -4.33 13.68 16.09
N VAL A 255 -3.85 12.45 15.88
CA VAL A 255 -2.49 12.04 16.28
C VAL A 255 -1.40 12.86 15.59
N ILE A 256 -1.55 13.12 14.29
CA ILE A 256 -0.61 13.94 13.50
C ILE A 256 -0.59 15.37 14.04
N ARG A 257 -1.76 16.01 14.14
CA ARG A 257 -1.92 17.35 14.72
C ARG A 257 -1.32 17.44 16.11
N ASP A 258 -1.66 16.52 17.00
CA ASP A 258 -1.21 16.57 18.40
C ASP A 258 0.30 16.39 18.51
N ARG A 259 0.94 15.65 17.58
CA ARG A 259 2.40 15.59 17.51
C ARG A 259 3.01 16.93 17.14
N MET A 260 2.44 17.62 16.14
CA MET A 260 2.91 18.96 15.75
C MET A 260 2.74 19.97 16.90
N VAL A 261 1.61 19.92 17.62
CA VAL A 261 1.38 20.75 18.81
C VAL A 261 2.43 20.45 19.90
N ARG A 262 2.65 19.17 20.24
CA ARG A 262 3.69 18.81 21.23
C ARG A 262 5.09 19.24 20.79
N LYS A 263 5.38 19.27 19.49
CA LYS A 263 6.65 19.77 18.96
C LYS A 263 6.81 21.26 19.21
N GLN A 264 5.76 22.04 18.94
CA GLN A 264 5.72 23.47 19.21
C GLN A 264 5.89 23.77 20.71
N GLU A 265 5.32 22.93 21.58
CA GLU A 265 5.45 23.03 23.04
C GLU A 265 6.79 22.48 23.60
N GLN A 266 7.72 22.07 22.73
CA GLN A 266 9.01 21.47 23.10
C GLN A 266 8.90 20.15 23.90
N ARG A 267 7.78 19.43 23.76
CA ARG A 267 7.52 18.12 24.42
C ARG A 267 7.67 16.93 23.46
N GLU A 268 8.22 17.15 22.27
CA GLU A 268 8.41 16.13 21.23
C GLU A 268 9.81 16.27 20.60
N LYS A 269 10.63 15.24 20.74
CA LYS A 269 11.97 15.19 20.13
C LYS A 269 11.92 14.91 18.64
N THR A 270 10.91 14.14 18.19
CA THR A 270 10.74 13.74 16.79
C THR A 270 10.89 14.94 15.85
N LYS A 271 11.74 14.80 14.83
CA LYS A 271 11.88 15.73 13.70
C LYS A 271 11.20 15.19 12.45
N LEU A 272 11.22 13.88 12.25
CA LEU A 272 10.55 13.20 11.14
C LEU A 272 9.62 12.13 11.68
N ALA A 273 8.34 12.17 11.28
CA ALA A 273 7.40 11.09 11.53
C ALA A 273 6.89 10.55 10.18
N VAL A 274 7.17 9.28 9.89
CA VAL A 274 6.72 8.60 8.67
C VAL A 274 5.63 7.59 9.02
N TYR A 275 4.49 7.73 8.36
CA TYR A 275 3.32 6.88 8.52
C TYR A 275 3.03 6.16 7.20
N SER A 276 3.27 4.84 7.15
CA SER A 276 2.99 4.02 5.97
C SER A 276 1.63 3.34 6.07
N GLY A 277 0.74 3.74 5.17
CA GLY A 277 -0.62 3.23 5.10
C GLY A 277 -1.02 2.87 3.67
N HIS A 278 -2.25 3.21 3.31
CA HIS A 278 -2.95 2.77 2.13
C HIS A 278 -3.46 3.99 1.34
N ASP A 279 -3.94 3.76 0.13
CA ASP A 279 -4.88 4.65 -0.56
C ASP A 279 -6.03 5.11 0.34
N THR A 280 -6.60 4.19 1.12
CA THR A 280 -7.63 4.42 2.13
C THR A 280 -7.12 5.17 3.36
N THR A 281 -5.83 5.46 3.46
CA THR A 281 -5.26 6.45 4.38
C THR A 281 -5.16 7.81 3.70
N VAL A 282 -4.52 7.86 2.53
CA VAL A 282 -4.18 9.10 1.81
C VAL A 282 -5.44 9.81 1.33
N GLY A 283 -6.36 9.13 0.64
CA GLY A 283 -7.60 9.71 0.12
C GLY A 283 -8.43 10.35 1.23
N PRO A 284 -8.81 9.63 2.29
CA PRO A 284 -9.57 10.21 3.40
C PRO A 284 -8.83 11.32 4.17
N LEU A 285 -7.49 11.30 4.25
CA LEU A 285 -6.74 12.43 4.81
C LEU A 285 -6.84 13.68 3.92
N LEU A 286 -6.69 13.53 2.60
CA LEU A 286 -6.88 14.64 1.66
C LEU A 286 -8.31 15.21 1.75
N ILE A 287 -9.32 14.34 1.92
CA ILE A 287 -10.72 14.77 2.12
C ILE A 287 -10.87 15.56 3.42
N LEU A 288 -10.26 15.11 4.51
CA LEU A 288 -10.26 15.82 5.80
C LEU A 288 -9.61 17.21 5.68
N LEU A 289 -8.61 17.36 4.81
CA LEU A 289 -7.88 18.60 4.59
C LEU A 289 -8.49 19.47 3.48
N ASN A 290 -9.62 19.06 2.90
CA ASN A 290 -10.26 19.73 1.77
C ASN A 290 -9.32 19.92 0.55
N ALA A 291 -8.47 18.92 0.31
CA ALA A 291 -7.45 18.89 -0.75
C ALA A 291 -7.57 17.67 -1.67
N PHE A 292 -8.67 16.93 -1.58
CA PHE A 292 -8.89 15.74 -2.41
C PHE A 292 -9.30 16.13 -3.83
N ASP A 293 -8.56 15.63 -4.81
CA ASP A 293 -8.73 15.90 -6.24
C ASP A 293 -9.73 14.95 -6.93
N GLN A 294 -10.41 14.10 -6.14
CA GLN A 294 -11.34 13.08 -6.63
C GLN A 294 -10.67 11.98 -7.48
N ARG A 295 -9.36 11.76 -7.32
CA ARG A 295 -8.62 10.67 -7.95
C ARG A 295 -8.19 9.62 -6.92
N TRP A 296 -8.01 8.39 -7.38
CA TRP A 296 -7.46 7.34 -6.54
C TRP A 296 -5.98 7.64 -6.22
N PRO A 297 -5.54 7.59 -4.96
CA PRO A 297 -4.14 7.83 -4.61
C PRO A 297 -3.20 6.86 -5.35
N PRO A 298 -2.26 7.35 -6.18
CA PRO A 298 -1.35 6.48 -6.91
C PRO A 298 -0.35 5.75 -6.00
N PHE A 299 0.24 4.66 -6.52
CA PHE A 299 1.32 3.94 -5.83
C PHE A 299 2.50 4.87 -5.49
N GLY A 300 2.93 4.86 -4.23
CA GLY A 300 4.04 5.69 -3.76
C GLY A 300 3.67 7.16 -3.53
N SER A 301 2.39 7.52 -3.60
CA SER A 301 1.91 8.85 -3.19
C SER A 301 2.24 9.15 -1.71
N ALA A 302 2.46 10.42 -1.41
CA ALA A 302 2.77 10.90 -0.06
C ALA A 302 2.11 12.25 0.19
N VAL A 303 1.68 12.46 1.44
CA VAL A 303 1.21 13.77 1.94
C VAL A 303 2.22 14.24 2.98
N LEU A 304 2.77 15.44 2.77
CA LEU A 304 3.76 16.03 3.67
C LEU A 304 3.09 17.10 4.53
N PHE A 305 3.36 17.04 5.84
CA PHE A 305 2.97 18.05 6.81
C PHE A 305 4.25 18.67 7.35
N GLU A 306 4.44 19.96 7.09
CA GLU A 306 5.64 20.72 7.45
C GLU A 306 5.30 21.86 8.41
#